data_AF-A0A2H3HZ40-F1
#
_entry.id   AF-A0A2H3HZ40-F1
#
_cell.length_a   1.000
_cell.length_b   1.000
_cell.length_c   1.000
_cell.angle_alpha   90.00
_cell.angle_beta   90.00
_cell.angle_gamma   90.00
#
_symmetry.space_group_name_H-M   'P 1'
#
loop_
_entity.id
_entity.type
_entity.pdbx_description
1 polymer ?
#
loop_
_entity_poly.entity_id
_entity_poly.type
_entity_poly.pdbx_seq_one_letter_code
_entity_poly.pdbx_strand_id
1 'polypeptide(L)'
;MPLNLLKSANEGVLTTTMIMAMYELFHSTYGRLQGWMVHVKGASRLLELRGPPTKEAPLNMSLYNRVRNTALWDAYGSRKMLFLARPEWQNLSNTPHDIFLDCLVCIPGLLEASDNILASIQSGRVDIQGIDDLLSCWHAIIVRLTQWYVTFEDQEPVGLYESGPLGPRSHPYLDADKPHLYSMFPQVISFRDTYVAQNMLMYWFGQLVIHTTMSQLYAAREKHQIRLNRGAFPMGYKGVHKISKESVQKAADYYATKICQSAASLRGGYGFQIIMVPLWAAQQYYDTCQDPRYNWCQTVLRNFGAASGFASAEALGFLKPTQYPGITMNGDAIINNV
;
A
#
# COMPACT_ATOMS: atom_id res chain seq x y z
N MET A 1 -10.31 15.43 30.26
CA MET A 1 -11.10 16.37 29.43
C MET A 1 -12.43 15.70 29.09
N PRO A 2 -13.59 16.33 29.30
CA PRO A 2 -14.89 15.73 28.94
C PRO A 2 -14.97 15.40 27.45
N LEU A 3 -15.58 14.26 27.08
CA LEU A 3 -15.71 13.82 25.68
C LEU A 3 -16.34 14.88 24.76
N ASN A 4 -17.18 15.74 25.33
CA ASN A 4 -17.88 16.82 24.63
C ASN A 4 -16.97 17.99 24.25
N LEU A 5 -15.87 18.23 24.99
CA LEU A 5 -14.87 19.26 24.67
C LEU A 5 -13.87 18.81 23.59
N LEU A 6 -13.64 17.50 23.45
CA LEU A 6 -12.90 16.90 22.33
C LEU A 6 -13.62 17.08 20.99
N LYS A 7 -14.96 17.16 21.00
CA LYS A 7 -15.75 17.47 19.79
C LYS A 7 -15.55 18.90 19.29
N SER A 8 -15.29 19.87 20.18
CA SER A 8 -15.16 21.29 19.84
C SER A 8 -13.73 21.78 19.58
N ALA A 9 -12.70 21.02 19.98
CA ALA A 9 -11.27 21.36 19.78
C ALA A 9 -10.59 20.53 18.66
N ASN A 10 -11.36 20.09 17.67
CA ASN A 10 -10.99 18.94 16.85
C ASN A 10 -9.88 19.21 15.81
N GLU A 11 -9.97 20.31 15.05
CA GLU A 11 -9.03 20.56 13.95
C GLU A 11 -7.62 20.89 14.45
N GLY A 12 -7.48 21.67 15.52
CA GLY A 12 -6.19 22.00 16.12
C GLY A 12 -5.46 20.78 16.65
N VAL A 13 -6.15 19.93 17.44
CA VAL A 13 -5.56 18.69 17.98
C VAL A 13 -5.21 17.71 16.87
N LEU A 14 -6.08 17.56 15.87
CA LEU A 14 -5.81 16.69 14.71
C LEU A 14 -4.60 17.21 13.91
N THR A 15 -4.53 18.53 13.69
CA THR A 15 -3.40 19.19 13.04
C THR A 15 -2.11 18.96 13.81
N THR A 16 -2.09 19.21 15.12
CA THR A 16 -0.93 18.95 15.98
C THR A 16 -0.50 17.50 15.92
N THR A 17 -1.46 16.56 15.97
CA THR A 17 -1.16 15.12 15.88
C THR A 17 -0.50 14.77 14.54
N MET A 18 -0.99 15.32 13.43
CA MET A 18 -0.38 15.11 12.12
C MET A 18 0.97 15.80 11.96
N ILE A 19 1.18 16.96 12.57
CA ILE A 19 2.50 17.63 12.62
C ILE A 19 3.49 16.76 13.39
N MET A 20 3.09 16.19 14.52
CA MET A 20 3.95 15.29 15.31
C MET A 20 4.22 13.97 14.57
N ALA A 21 3.24 13.41 13.85
CA ALA A 21 3.48 12.29 12.95
C ALA A 21 4.54 12.67 11.91
N MET A 22 4.41 13.83 11.28
CA MET A 22 5.38 14.30 10.29
C MET A 22 6.78 14.48 10.90
N TYR A 23 6.86 15.03 12.13
CA TYR A 23 8.10 15.20 12.87
C TYR A 23 8.83 13.86 13.11
N GLU A 24 8.10 12.82 13.51
CA GLU A 24 8.65 11.47 13.76
C GLU A 24 9.31 10.82 12.53
N LEU A 25 8.94 11.24 11.32
CA LEU A 25 9.61 10.77 10.10
C LEU A 25 11.06 11.28 10.06
N PHE A 26 11.28 12.54 10.48
CA PHE A 26 12.61 13.17 10.48
C PHE A 26 13.38 12.88 11.77
N HIS A 27 12.69 12.88 12.91
CA HIS A 27 13.27 12.71 14.24
C HIS A 27 12.50 11.63 14.98
N SER A 28 12.91 10.38 14.81
CA SER A 28 12.25 9.27 15.48
C SER A 28 12.57 9.26 16.97
N THR A 29 11.54 9.38 17.81
CA THR A 29 11.69 9.35 19.28
C THR A 29 12.14 7.98 19.78
N TYR A 30 11.88 6.91 19.02
CA TYR A 30 12.21 5.51 19.39
C TYR A 30 13.21 4.84 18.44
N GLY A 31 13.89 5.61 17.58
CA GLY A 31 14.81 5.09 16.56
C GLY A 31 14.17 4.18 15.50
N ARG A 32 12.82 4.14 15.42
CA ARG A 32 12.03 3.28 14.53
C ARG A 32 10.65 3.91 14.23
N LEU A 33 9.81 3.22 13.45
CA LEU A 33 8.48 3.68 13.01
C LEU A 33 7.42 3.85 14.12
N GLN A 34 7.72 3.40 15.34
CA GLN A 34 6.76 3.30 16.44
C GLN A 34 6.10 4.65 16.79
N GLY A 35 6.90 5.71 16.94
CA GLY A 35 6.38 7.05 17.26
C GLY A 35 5.44 7.58 16.18
N TRP A 36 5.86 7.48 14.92
CA TRP A 36 5.04 7.84 13.76
C TRP A 36 3.67 7.16 13.80
N MET A 37 3.64 5.83 13.98
CA MET A 37 2.39 5.07 14.00
C MET A 37 1.47 5.44 15.17
N VAL A 38 2.00 5.74 16.36
CA VAL A 38 1.18 6.19 17.49
C VAL A 38 0.41 7.45 17.11
N HIS A 39 1.06 8.39 16.44
CA HIS A 39 0.39 9.59 15.94
C HIS A 39 -0.59 9.30 14.80
N VAL A 40 -0.26 8.41 13.86
CA VAL A 40 -1.20 8.02 12.79
C VAL A 40 -2.46 7.38 13.36
N LYS A 41 -2.32 6.44 14.31
CA LYS A 41 -3.46 5.79 14.99
C LYS A 41 -4.26 6.81 15.83
N GLY A 42 -3.57 7.69 16.53
CA GLY A 42 -4.20 8.79 17.28
C GLY A 42 -5.02 9.71 16.38
N ALA A 43 -4.45 10.16 15.27
CA ALA A 43 -5.12 11.02 14.30
C ALA A 43 -6.32 10.31 13.64
N SER A 44 -6.16 9.04 13.28
CA SER A 44 -7.24 8.21 12.74
C SER A 44 -8.40 8.09 13.73
N ARG A 45 -8.11 7.86 15.01
CA ARG A 45 -9.13 7.76 16.06
C ARG A 45 -9.81 9.11 16.34
N LEU A 46 -9.05 10.20 16.38
CA LEU A 46 -9.60 11.55 16.53
C LEU A 46 -10.53 11.91 15.37
N LEU A 47 -10.13 11.58 14.14
CA LEU A 47 -10.96 11.76 12.96
C LEU A 47 -12.25 10.92 13.05
N GLU A 48 -12.16 9.62 13.38
CA GLU A 48 -13.35 8.79 13.52
C GLU A 48 -14.34 9.34 14.58
N LEU A 49 -13.83 9.78 15.73
CA LEU A 49 -14.65 10.37 16.81
C LEU A 49 -15.27 11.72 16.43
N ARG A 50 -14.60 12.48 15.56
CA ARG A 50 -15.13 13.73 14.99
C ARG A 50 -16.34 13.46 14.11
N GLY A 51 -16.28 12.39 13.32
CA GLY A 51 -17.17 12.18 12.19
C GLY A 51 -16.69 12.89 10.91
N PRO A 52 -17.33 12.59 9.77
CA PRO A 52 -16.93 13.09 8.46
C PRO A 52 -17.04 14.62 8.36
N PRO A 53 -16.27 15.27 7.46
CA PRO A 53 -16.50 16.65 7.07
C PRO A 53 -17.95 16.88 6.60
N THR A 54 -18.64 17.87 7.16
CA THR A 54 -19.98 18.31 6.71
C THR A 54 -20.05 19.84 6.65
N LYS A 55 -21.19 20.39 6.20
CA LYS A 55 -21.40 21.85 6.20
C LYS A 55 -21.49 22.40 7.63
N GLU A 56 -22.10 21.65 8.53
CA GLU A 56 -22.32 22.01 9.94
C GLU A 56 -21.08 21.77 10.80
N ALA A 57 -20.21 20.86 10.37
CA ALA A 57 -18.92 20.58 10.97
C ALA A 57 -17.85 20.56 9.85
N PRO A 58 -17.32 21.73 9.44
CA PRO A 58 -16.29 21.80 8.42
C PRO A 58 -14.95 21.23 8.94
N LEU A 59 -14.16 20.68 8.03
CA LEU A 59 -12.77 20.26 8.26
C LEU A 59 -11.96 20.69 7.06
N ASN A 60 -10.74 21.17 7.29
CA ASN A 60 -9.81 21.39 6.20
C ASN A 60 -9.58 20.08 5.40
N MET A 61 -9.96 20.07 4.12
CA MET A 61 -9.87 18.88 3.28
C MET A 61 -8.42 18.41 3.06
N SER A 62 -7.43 19.31 3.11
CA SER A 62 -6.03 18.90 3.05
C SER A 62 -5.62 18.11 4.28
N LEU A 63 -6.11 18.48 5.47
CA LEU A 63 -5.88 17.74 6.70
C LEU A 63 -6.61 16.39 6.68
N TYR A 64 -7.88 16.38 6.24
CA TYR A 64 -8.64 15.14 6.03
C TYR A 64 -7.87 14.16 5.14
N ASN A 65 -7.43 14.61 3.96
CA ASN A 65 -6.69 13.80 3.01
C ASN A 65 -5.33 13.33 3.55
N ARG A 66 -4.67 14.14 4.38
CA ARG A 66 -3.41 13.77 5.03
C ARG A 66 -3.60 12.61 6.03
N VAL A 67 -4.66 12.68 6.84
CA VAL A 67 -5.01 11.59 7.78
C VAL A 67 -5.37 10.33 7.00
N ARG A 68 -6.19 10.44 5.95
CA ARG A 68 -6.57 9.29 5.11
C ARG A 68 -5.37 8.57 4.49
N ASN A 69 -4.43 9.32 3.91
CA ASN A 69 -3.22 8.76 3.32
C ASN A 69 -2.41 7.96 4.35
N THR A 70 -2.14 8.55 5.51
CA THR A 70 -1.34 7.89 6.55
C THR A 70 -2.08 6.71 7.19
N ALA A 71 -3.39 6.83 7.39
CA ALA A 71 -4.24 5.73 7.88
C ALA A 71 -4.28 4.55 6.90
N LEU A 72 -4.33 4.81 5.59
CA LEU A 72 -4.24 3.78 4.55
C LEU A 72 -2.94 2.99 4.67
N TRP A 73 -1.82 3.66 4.94
CA TRP A 73 -0.52 3.01 5.09
C TRP A 73 -0.45 2.13 6.34
N ASP A 74 -0.95 2.61 7.48
CA ASP A 74 -1.05 1.82 8.72
C ASP A 74 -1.98 0.61 8.54
N ALA A 75 -3.12 0.81 7.88
CA ALA A 75 -4.07 -0.27 7.59
C ALA A 75 -3.53 -1.31 6.61
N TYR A 76 -2.74 -0.89 5.62
CA TYR A 76 -2.03 -1.82 4.73
C TYR A 76 -1.02 -2.65 5.51
N GLY A 77 -0.17 -2.00 6.32
CA GLY A 77 0.85 -2.70 7.11
C GLY A 77 0.24 -3.64 8.15
N SER A 78 -0.83 -3.23 8.81
CA SER A 78 -1.55 -4.05 9.79
C SER A 78 -2.53 -5.05 9.15
N ARG A 79 -2.84 -4.88 7.87
CA ARG A 79 -3.83 -5.65 7.10
C ARG A 79 -5.20 -5.66 7.78
N LYS A 80 -5.62 -4.51 8.32
CA LYS A 80 -6.89 -4.33 9.04
C LYS A 80 -7.80 -3.32 8.37
N MET A 81 -9.11 -3.59 8.40
CA MET A 81 -10.10 -2.71 7.80
C MET A 81 -10.08 -1.29 8.40
N LEU A 82 -10.42 -0.29 7.58
CA LEU A 82 -10.52 1.11 7.98
C LEU A 82 -11.98 1.55 8.10
N PHE A 83 -12.27 2.37 9.12
CA PHE A 83 -13.56 3.05 9.22
C PHE A 83 -13.82 3.97 8.01
N LEU A 84 -12.75 4.46 7.38
CA LEU A 84 -12.81 5.32 6.19
C LEU A 84 -13.46 4.62 4.99
N ALA A 85 -13.57 3.29 4.96
CA ALA A 85 -14.27 2.56 3.91
C ALA A 85 -15.81 2.61 4.04
N ARG A 86 -16.35 3.10 5.17
CA ARG A 86 -17.80 3.19 5.37
C ARG A 86 -18.38 4.30 4.48
N PRO A 87 -19.64 4.16 3.99
CA PRO A 87 -20.21 5.07 3.00
C PRO A 87 -20.20 6.55 3.40
N GLU A 88 -20.37 6.86 4.68
CA GLU A 88 -20.39 8.24 5.20
C GLU A 88 -19.03 8.97 5.11
N TRP A 89 -17.94 8.26 4.82
CA TRP A 89 -16.59 8.80 4.64
C TRP A 89 -16.15 8.92 3.17
N GLN A 90 -17.01 8.48 2.25
CA GLN A 90 -16.73 8.37 0.82
C GLN A 90 -17.38 9.51 0.04
N ASN A 91 -16.86 9.81 -1.15
CA ASN A 91 -17.42 10.80 -2.09
C ASN A 91 -17.56 12.21 -1.49
N LEU A 92 -16.67 12.58 -0.56
CA LEU A 92 -16.68 13.91 0.09
C LEU A 92 -15.93 14.97 -0.71
N SER A 93 -15.28 14.58 -1.81
CA SER A 93 -14.46 15.43 -2.67
C SER A 93 -14.50 14.91 -4.10
N ASN A 94 -14.39 15.82 -5.07
CA ASN A 94 -14.39 15.50 -6.49
C ASN A 94 -12.97 15.57 -7.10
N THR A 95 -11.93 15.74 -6.29
CA THR A 95 -10.56 15.74 -6.82
C THR A 95 -10.17 14.31 -7.25
N PRO A 96 -9.37 14.15 -8.32
CA PRO A 96 -8.96 12.83 -8.78
C PRO A 96 -8.30 11.99 -7.68
N HIS A 97 -7.41 12.60 -6.90
CA HIS A 97 -6.72 11.94 -5.79
C HIS A 97 -7.69 11.44 -4.70
N ASP A 98 -8.75 12.19 -4.38
CA ASP A 98 -9.65 11.82 -3.28
C ASP A 98 -10.62 10.71 -3.68
N ILE A 99 -11.13 10.73 -4.92
CA ILE A 99 -11.91 9.64 -5.53
C ILE A 99 -11.08 8.35 -5.58
N PHE A 100 -9.79 8.50 -5.83
CA PHE A 100 -8.87 7.37 -5.84
C PHE A 100 -8.60 6.80 -4.46
N LEU A 101 -8.37 7.66 -3.46
CA LEU A 101 -8.26 7.25 -2.07
C LEU A 101 -9.50 6.51 -1.57
N ASP A 102 -10.70 6.92 -2.01
CA ASP A 102 -11.96 6.22 -1.71
C ASP A 102 -11.92 4.75 -2.17
N CYS A 103 -11.29 4.48 -3.30
CA CYS A 103 -11.08 3.11 -3.78
C CYS A 103 -10.03 2.37 -2.92
N LEU A 104 -8.90 3.01 -2.62
CA LEU A 104 -7.80 2.36 -1.90
C LEU A 104 -8.14 2.01 -0.45
N VAL A 105 -8.94 2.82 0.26
CA VAL A 105 -9.30 2.52 1.67
C VAL A 105 -10.15 1.25 1.83
N CYS A 106 -10.70 0.71 0.74
CA CYS A 106 -11.39 -0.58 0.74
C CYS A 106 -10.41 -1.77 0.76
N ILE A 107 -9.19 -1.60 0.24
CA ILE A 107 -8.19 -2.67 0.09
C ILE A 107 -7.87 -3.37 1.42
N PRO A 108 -7.58 -2.65 2.53
CA PRO A 108 -7.26 -3.30 3.81
C PRO A 108 -8.35 -4.25 4.34
N GLY A 109 -9.63 -3.93 4.14
CA GLY A 109 -10.73 -4.81 4.53
C GLY A 109 -10.78 -6.10 3.70
N LEU A 110 -10.49 -6.01 2.41
CA LEU A 110 -10.37 -7.18 1.55
C LEU A 110 -9.12 -8.01 1.87
N LEU A 111 -8.01 -7.37 2.26
CA LEU A 111 -6.81 -8.05 2.75
C LEU A 111 -7.12 -8.86 4.01
N GLU A 112 -7.84 -8.27 4.97
CA GLU A 112 -8.26 -8.94 6.21
C GLU A 112 -9.16 -10.15 5.93
N ALA A 113 -10.16 -9.99 5.05
CA ALA A 113 -11.00 -11.11 4.60
C ALA A 113 -10.17 -12.22 3.90
N SER A 114 -9.20 -11.84 3.07
CA SER A 114 -8.31 -12.78 2.37
C SER A 114 -7.49 -13.59 3.37
N ASP A 115 -6.93 -12.94 4.39
CA ASP A 115 -6.13 -13.61 5.41
C ASP A 115 -6.96 -14.62 6.21
N ASN A 116 -8.19 -14.26 6.59
CA ASN A 116 -9.09 -15.14 7.33
C ASN A 116 -9.42 -16.41 6.54
N ILE A 117 -9.66 -16.28 5.23
CA ILE A 117 -9.90 -17.42 4.34
C ILE A 117 -8.63 -18.27 4.20
N LEU A 118 -7.49 -17.65 3.93
CA LEU A 118 -6.22 -18.38 3.77
C LEU A 118 -5.80 -19.12 5.05
N ALA A 119 -6.01 -18.52 6.23
CA ALA A 119 -5.79 -19.16 7.52
C ALA A 119 -6.75 -20.34 7.76
N SER A 120 -8.03 -20.18 7.40
CA SER A 120 -9.01 -21.27 7.48
C SER A 120 -8.61 -22.47 6.61
N ILE A 121 -8.09 -22.22 5.41
CA ILE A 121 -7.59 -23.27 4.50
C ILE A 121 -6.39 -24.01 5.10
N GLN A 122 -5.48 -23.31 5.78
CA GLN A 122 -4.37 -23.93 6.49
C GLN A 122 -4.85 -24.87 7.61
N SER A 123 -5.95 -24.51 8.27
CA SER A 123 -6.62 -25.35 9.28
C SER A 123 -7.48 -26.49 8.70
N GLY A 124 -7.50 -26.66 7.37
CA GLY A 124 -8.20 -27.74 6.67
C GLY A 124 -9.64 -27.42 6.25
N ARG A 125 -10.17 -26.23 6.55
CA ARG A 125 -11.49 -25.78 6.11
C ARG A 125 -11.36 -25.00 4.80
N VAL A 126 -11.85 -25.56 3.70
CA VAL A 126 -11.83 -24.86 2.41
C VAL A 126 -13.22 -24.36 2.07
N ASP A 127 -13.33 -23.04 1.95
CA ASP A 127 -14.54 -22.35 1.48
C ASP A 127 -14.29 -21.81 0.08
N ILE A 128 -14.63 -22.60 -0.95
CA ILE A 128 -14.45 -22.20 -2.35
C ILE A 128 -15.38 -21.06 -2.73
N GLN A 129 -16.60 -21.03 -2.19
CA GLN A 129 -17.55 -19.95 -2.47
C GLN A 129 -17.02 -18.63 -1.91
N GLY A 130 -16.53 -18.64 -0.66
CA GLY A 130 -15.89 -17.47 -0.07
C GLY A 130 -14.66 -16.98 -0.85
N ILE A 131 -13.86 -17.89 -1.43
CA ILE A 131 -12.76 -17.50 -2.33
C ILE A 131 -13.30 -16.83 -3.61
N ASP A 132 -14.30 -17.40 -4.26
CA ASP A 132 -14.87 -16.87 -5.52
C ASP A 132 -15.59 -15.52 -5.30
N ASP A 133 -16.28 -15.35 -4.17
CA ASP A 133 -16.88 -14.08 -3.76
C ASP A 133 -15.82 -13.00 -3.52
N LEU A 134 -14.72 -13.37 -2.85
CA LEU A 134 -13.64 -12.43 -2.57
C LEU A 134 -12.85 -12.05 -3.82
N LEU A 135 -12.60 -13.00 -4.73
CA LEU A 135 -12.03 -12.73 -6.05
C LEU A 135 -12.92 -11.77 -6.87
N SER A 136 -14.24 -11.92 -6.76
CA SER A 136 -15.20 -10.99 -7.39
C SER A 136 -15.10 -9.58 -6.78
N CYS A 137 -14.95 -9.47 -5.46
CA CYS A 137 -14.73 -8.19 -4.80
C CYS A 137 -13.40 -7.53 -5.24
N TRP A 138 -12.32 -8.29 -5.30
CA TRP A 138 -11.03 -7.81 -5.82
C TRP A 138 -11.13 -7.32 -7.27
N HIS A 139 -11.85 -8.07 -8.12
CA HIS A 139 -12.09 -7.68 -9.50
C HIS A 139 -12.88 -6.36 -9.60
N ALA A 140 -13.89 -6.16 -8.75
CA ALA A 140 -14.64 -4.91 -8.71
C ALA A 140 -13.74 -3.70 -8.36
N ILE A 141 -12.76 -3.88 -7.46
CA ILE A 141 -11.78 -2.83 -7.17
C ILE A 141 -10.85 -2.57 -8.36
N ILE A 142 -10.38 -3.62 -9.06
CA ILE A 142 -9.59 -3.44 -10.29
C ILE A 142 -10.35 -2.57 -11.30
N VAL A 143 -11.61 -2.89 -11.56
CA VAL A 143 -12.45 -2.12 -12.50
C VAL A 143 -12.54 -0.66 -12.08
N ARG A 144 -12.77 -0.38 -10.79
CA ARG A 144 -12.82 0.99 -10.26
C ARG A 144 -11.48 1.73 -10.42
N LEU A 145 -10.36 1.07 -10.10
CA LEU A 145 -9.03 1.64 -10.22
C LEU A 145 -8.65 1.91 -11.68
N THR A 146 -8.97 0.99 -12.58
CA THR A 146 -8.74 1.16 -14.01
C THR A 146 -9.59 2.29 -14.58
N GLN A 147 -10.87 2.39 -14.19
CA GLN A 147 -11.71 3.49 -14.62
C GLN A 147 -11.17 4.84 -14.14
N TRP A 148 -10.73 4.91 -12.87
CA TRP A 148 -10.08 6.10 -12.36
C TRP A 148 -8.81 6.44 -13.15
N TYR A 149 -7.95 5.45 -13.46
CA TYR A 149 -6.72 5.68 -14.21
C TYR A 149 -7.01 6.29 -15.59
N VAL A 150 -7.97 5.74 -16.33
CA VAL A 150 -8.35 6.27 -17.66
C VAL A 150 -8.83 7.71 -17.55
N THR A 151 -9.73 7.99 -16.60
CA THR A 151 -10.23 9.35 -16.37
C THR A 151 -9.13 10.33 -15.94
N PHE A 152 -8.15 9.86 -15.15
CA PHE A 152 -7.02 10.69 -14.74
C PHE A 152 -6.04 10.93 -15.89
N GLU A 153 -5.77 9.93 -16.72
CA GLU A 153 -4.94 10.04 -17.93
C GLU A 153 -5.54 11.04 -18.92
N ASP A 154 -6.86 10.98 -19.15
CA ASP A 154 -7.59 11.90 -20.03
C ASP A 154 -7.48 13.38 -19.59
N GLN A 155 -7.21 13.62 -18.30
CA GLN A 155 -7.04 14.96 -17.72
C GLN A 155 -5.60 15.47 -17.81
N GLU A 156 -4.63 14.63 -18.17
CA GLU A 156 -3.21 14.97 -18.19
C GLU A 156 -2.68 15.01 -19.65
N PRO A 157 -2.75 16.18 -20.33
CA PRO A 157 -2.52 16.27 -21.78
C PRO A 157 -1.08 15.95 -22.23
N VAL A 158 -0.12 15.99 -21.30
CA VAL A 158 1.30 15.69 -21.56
C VAL A 158 1.60 14.20 -21.29
N GLY A 159 0.62 13.44 -20.80
CA GLY A 159 0.80 12.08 -20.33
C GLY A 159 1.22 12.01 -18.85
N LEU A 160 1.15 10.80 -18.30
CA LEU A 160 1.32 10.57 -16.86
C LEU A 160 2.79 10.40 -16.45
N TYR A 161 3.62 9.87 -17.33
CA TYR A 161 5.03 9.64 -17.05
C TYR A 161 5.83 9.39 -18.33
N GLU A 162 7.13 9.61 -18.24
CA GLU A 162 8.09 9.27 -19.29
C GLU A 162 8.93 8.07 -18.83
N SER A 163 9.28 7.18 -19.76
CA SER A 163 10.22 6.08 -19.51
C SER A 163 11.46 6.28 -20.37
N GLY A 164 12.64 6.16 -19.76
CA GLY A 164 13.92 6.28 -20.45
C GLY A 164 14.95 5.28 -19.91
N PRO A 165 16.12 5.14 -20.56
CA PRO A 165 17.19 4.29 -20.05
C PRO A 165 17.75 4.88 -18.74
N LEU A 166 18.01 4.00 -17.76
CA LEU A 166 18.78 4.37 -16.58
C LEU A 166 20.24 4.53 -16.98
N GLY A 167 20.81 5.73 -16.76
CA GLY A 167 22.22 5.99 -17.06
C GLY A 167 23.16 5.06 -16.26
N PRO A 168 24.37 4.76 -16.77
CA PRO A 168 25.33 3.91 -16.06
C PRO A 168 25.61 4.45 -14.66
N ARG A 169 25.42 3.61 -13.64
CA ARG A 169 25.62 3.97 -12.22
C ARG A 169 24.92 5.26 -11.77
N SER A 170 23.77 5.59 -12.38
CA SER A 170 23.06 6.86 -12.15
C SER A 170 21.97 6.80 -11.08
N HIS A 171 21.63 5.60 -10.60
CA HIS A 171 20.61 5.44 -9.57
C HIS A 171 21.09 6.04 -8.23
N PRO A 172 20.43 7.07 -7.68
CA PRO A 172 20.93 7.83 -6.53
C PRO A 172 20.96 7.02 -5.23
N TYR A 173 20.24 5.90 -5.17
CA TYR A 173 20.09 5.08 -3.96
C TYR A 173 20.73 3.68 -4.07
N LEU A 174 21.52 3.41 -5.09
CA LEU A 174 22.23 2.12 -5.20
C LEU A 174 23.70 2.30 -4.84
N ASP A 175 24.26 1.31 -4.14
CA ASP A 175 25.66 1.30 -3.77
C ASP A 175 26.53 0.99 -4.99
N ALA A 176 27.61 1.76 -5.23
CA ALA A 176 28.50 1.58 -6.37
C ALA A 176 29.30 0.25 -6.34
N ASP A 177 29.42 -0.36 -5.16
CA ASP A 177 30.07 -1.64 -4.91
C ASP A 177 29.20 -2.86 -5.29
N LYS A 178 27.90 -2.65 -5.58
CA LYS A 178 26.95 -3.68 -6.03
C LYS A 178 26.51 -3.44 -7.49
N PRO A 179 27.41 -3.61 -8.48
CA PRO A 179 27.12 -3.27 -9.87
C PRO A 179 25.94 -4.08 -10.47
N HIS A 180 25.71 -5.30 -9.99
CA HIS A 180 24.61 -6.15 -10.44
C HIS A 180 23.21 -5.57 -10.14
N LEU A 181 23.08 -4.67 -9.15
CA LEU A 181 21.80 -4.01 -8.84
C LEU A 181 21.40 -2.98 -9.91
N TYR A 182 22.37 -2.35 -10.58
CA TYR A 182 22.09 -1.37 -11.63
C TYR A 182 21.50 -1.99 -12.89
N SER A 183 21.73 -3.28 -13.13
CA SER A 183 21.17 -4.00 -14.28
C SER A 183 19.77 -4.58 -14.03
N MET A 184 19.27 -4.57 -12.79
CA MET A 184 17.97 -5.16 -12.46
C MET A 184 16.78 -4.40 -13.05
N PHE A 185 16.89 -3.07 -13.10
CA PHE A 185 15.89 -2.19 -13.69
C PHE A 185 16.58 -1.20 -14.65
N PRO A 186 16.72 -1.55 -15.94
CA PRO A 186 17.48 -0.75 -16.91
C PRO A 186 16.74 0.50 -17.37
N GLN A 187 15.49 0.71 -16.92
CA GLN A 187 14.67 1.86 -17.24
C GLN A 187 14.41 2.69 -15.99
N VAL A 188 14.28 4.00 -16.18
CA VAL A 188 13.81 4.95 -15.19
C VAL A 188 12.49 5.55 -15.65
N ILE A 189 11.56 5.67 -14.71
CA ILE A 189 10.30 6.39 -14.91
C ILE A 189 10.41 7.75 -14.24
N SER A 190 10.10 8.81 -14.98
CA SER A 190 10.07 10.18 -14.49
C SER A 190 8.66 10.77 -14.62
N PHE A 191 8.32 11.65 -13.70
CA PHE A 191 7.03 12.34 -13.66
C PHE A 191 7.25 13.83 -13.84
N ARG A 192 6.27 14.52 -14.43
CA ARG A 192 6.30 15.97 -14.56
C ARG A 192 6.34 16.67 -13.20
N ASP A 193 5.55 16.18 -12.27
CA ASP A 193 5.42 16.76 -10.94
C ASP A 193 5.12 15.69 -9.89
N THR A 194 5.20 16.11 -8.63
CA THR A 194 5.04 15.20 -7.48
C THR A 194 3.59 14.77 -7.27
N TYR A 195 2.61 15.51 -7.78
CA TYR A 195 1.20 15.14 -7.68
C TYR A 195 0.90 13.96 -8.60
N VAL A 196 1.35 14.02 -9.86
CA VAL A 196 1.24 12.89 -10.79
C VAL A 196 2.04 11.69 -10.27
N ALA A 197 3.27 11.90 -9.78
CA ALA A 197 4.09 10.84 -9.19
C ALA A 197 3.36 10.13 -8.04
N GLN A 198 2.76 10.89 -7.12
CA GLN A 198 2.03 10.35 -5.97
C GLN A 198 0.84 9.49 -6.40
N ASN A 199 0.00 10.01 -7.29
CA ASN A 199 -1.17 9.30 -7.79
C ASN A 199 -0.77 8.03 -8.54
N MET A 200 0.27 8.08 -9.38
CA MET A 200 0.75 6.92 -10.14
C MET A 200 1.36 5.83 -9.26
N LEU A 201 2.20 6.20 -8.28
CA LEU A 201 2.80 5.23 -7.36
C LEU A 201 1.76 4.58 -6.47
N MET A 202 0.78 5.33 -6.01
CA MET A 202 -0.34 4.78 -5.25
C MET A 202 -1.23 3.89 -6.13
N TYR A 203 -1.43 4.22 -7.41
CA TYR A 203 -2.20 3.40 -8.36
C TYR A 203 -1.51 2.04 -8.58
N TRP A 204 -0.22 2.05 -8.89
CA TRP A 204 0.54 0.83 -9.05
C TRP A 204 0.64 0.05 -7.74
N PHE A 205 0.73 0.72 -6.60
CA PHE A 205 0.64 0.07 -5.29
C PHE A 205 -0.69 -0.66 -5.11
N GLY A 206 -1.83 0.01 -5.35
CA GLY A 206 -3.15 -0.60 -5.26
C GLY A 206 -3.25 -1.84 -6.15
N GLN A 207 -2.86 -1.72 -7.41
CA GLN A 207 -2.87 -2.83 -8.36
C GLN A 207 -1.93 -3.97 -7.94
N LEU A 208 -0.72 -3.66 -7.48
CA LEU A 208 0.25 -4.65 -6.98
C LEU A 208 -0.34 -5.46 -5.82
N VAL A 209 -0.93 -4.79 -4.84
CA VAL A 209 -1.53 -5.44 -3.67
C VAL A 209 -2.68 -6.36 -4.10
N ILE A 210 -3.59 -5.86 -4.94
CA ILE A 210 -4.72 -6.65 -5.44
C ILE A 210 -4.22 -7.89 -6.18
N HIS A 211 -3.34 -7.74 -7.16
CA HIS A 211 -2.86 -8.86 -7.97
C HIS A 211 -2.04 -9.88 -7.17
N THR A 212 -1.26 -9.42 -6.19
CA THR A 212 -0.52 -10.31 -5.28
C THR A 212 -1.47 -11.17 -4.46
N THR A 213 -2.49 -10.56 -3.85
CA THR A 213 -3.48 -11.28 -3.04
C THR A 213 -4.36 -12.19 -3.90
N MET A 214 -4.80 -11.75 -5.07
CA MET A 214 -5.53 -12.61 -6.02
C MET A 214 -4.70 -13.83 -6.43
N SER A 215 -3.39 -13.69 -6.66
CA SER A 215 -2.50 -14.82 -6.98
C SER A 215 -2.49 -15.88 -5.87
N GLN A 216 -2.46 -15.46 -4.61
CA GLN A 216 -2.53 -16.35 -3.45
C GLN A 216 -3.89 -17.07 -3.37
N LEU A 217 -5.00 -16.36 -3.59
CA LEU A 217 -6.35 -16.93 -3.61
C LEU A 217 -6.53 -17.95 -4.74
N TYR A 218 -6.07 -17.63 -5.97
CA TYR A 218 -6.08 -18.58 -7.09
C TYR A 218 -5.24 -19.82 -6.78
N ALA A 219 -4.05 -19.66 -6.19
CA ALA A 219 -3.22 -20.80 -5.80
C ALA A 219 -3.91 -21.69 -4.75
N ALA A 220 -4.61 -21.08 -3.78
CA ALA A 220 -5.36 -21.82 -2.76
C ALA A 220 -6.54 -22.60 -3.39
N ARG A 221 -7.24 -21.96 -4.33
CA ARG A 221 -8.33 -22.56 -5.10
C ARG A 221 -7.86 -23.75 -5.95
N GLU A 222 -6.80 -23.57 -6.73
CA GLU A 222 -6.19 -24.61 -7.57
C GLU A 222 -5.73 -25.82 -6.74
N LYS A 223 -5.07 -25.57 -5.60
CA LYS A 223 -4.64 -26.63 -4.67
C LYS A 223 -5.82 -27.46 -4.17
N HIS A 224 -6.97 -26.83 -3.91
CA HIS A 224 -8.18 -27.55 -3.53
C HIS A 224 -8.77 -28.35 -4.70
N GLN A 225 -8.84 -27.77 -5.89
CA GLN A 225 -9.33 -28.47 -7.09
C GLN A 225 -8.49 -29.71 -7.42
N ILE A 226 -7.16 -29.65 -7.24
CA ILE A 226 -6.28 -30.81 -7.45
C ILE A 226 -6.55 -31.92 -6.42
N ARG A 227 -6.89 -31.56 -5.17
CA ARG A 227 -7.25 -32.53 -4.11
C ARG A 227 -8.57 -33.25 -4.39
N LEU A 228 -9.55 -32.55 -4.94
CA LEU A 228 -10.80 -33.13 -5.42
C LEU A 228 -10.55 -33.78 -6.79
N ASN A 229 -10.17 -35.08 -6.81
CA ASN A 229 -9.97 -35.94 -8.00
C ASN A 229 -10.11 -35.27 -9.37
N ARG A 230 -9.06 -35.30 -10.20
CA ARG A 230 -9.01 -34.75 -11.58
C ARG A 230 -10.20 -35.13 -12.49
N GLY A 231 -10.94 -36.20 -12.20
CA GLY A 231 -12.13 -36.63 -12.95
C GLY A 231 -13.47 -36.07 -12.45
N ALA A 232 -13.51 -35.34 -11.33
CA ALA A 232 -14.74 -34.74 -10.79
C ALA A 232 -15.15 -33.46 -11.54
N PHE A 233 -14.22 -32.85 -12.27
CA PHE A 233 -14.46 -31.67 -13.08
C PHE A 233 -14.34 -32.01 -14.58
N PRO A 234 -15.24 -31.51 -15.44
CA PRO A 234 -15.14 -31.69 -16.88
C PRO A 234 -13.77 -31.23 -17.42
N MET A 235 -13.22 -31.96 -18.40
CA MET A 235 -12.03 -31.48 -19.14
C MET A 235 -12.31 -30.07 -19.70
N GLY A 236 -11.53 -29.08 -19.27
CA GLY A 236 -11.70 -27.68 -19.68
C GLY A 236 -12.56 -26.81 -18.76
N TYR A 237 -12.98 -27.29 -17.58
CA TYR A 237 -13.64 -26.47 -16.57
C TYR A 237 -12.68 -25.38 -16.05
N LYS A 238 -12.90 -24.12 -16.46
CA LYS A 238 -12.07 -22.96 -16.09
C LYS A 238 -12.48 -22.28 -14.77
N GLY A 239 -13.44 -22.85 -14.03
CA GLY A 239 -14.05 -22.16 -12.88
C GLY A 239 -14.87 -20.94 -13.31
N VAL A 240 -15.32 -20.15 -12.32
CA VAL A 240 -16.11 -18.93 -12.53
C VAL A 240 -15.26 -17.79 -13.12
N HIS A 241 -13.94 -17.83 -12.92
CA HIS A 241 -13.03 -16.77 -13.34
C HIS A 241 -12.18 -17.20 -14.55
N LYS A 242 -12.23 -16.40 -15.64
CA LYS A 242 -11.41 -16.63 -16.85
C LYS A 242 -9.92 -16.26 -16.68
N ILE A 243 -9.57 -15.61 -15.58
CA ILE A 243 -8.22 -15.11 -15.30
C ILE A 243 -7.42 -16.22 -14.61
N SER A 244 -6.20 -16.50 -15.10
CA SER A 244 -5.32 -17.50 -14.49
C SER A 244 -4.39 -16.89 -13.44
N LYS A 245 -3.84 -17.74 -12.55
CA LYS A 245 -2.81 -17.35 -11.60
C LYS A 245 -1.60 -16.69 -12.28
N GLU A 246 -1.16 -17.22 -13.42
CA GLU A 246 -0.02 -16.67 -14.17
C GLU A 246 -0.33 -15.26 -14.69
N SER A 247 -1.57 -15.02 -15.11
CA SER A 247 -2.00 -13.70 -15.59
C SER A 247 -1.96 -12.66 -14.48
N VAL A 248 -2.47 -12.98 -13.28
CA VAL A 248 -2.40 -12.04 -12.15
C VAL A 248 -0.97 -11.85 -11.64
N GLN A 249 -0.15 -12.90 -11.67
CA GLN A 249 1.26 -12.79 -11.27
C GLN A 249 2.07 -11.90 -12.23
N LYS A 250 1.84 -12.01 -13.55
CA LYS A 250 2.44 -11.09 -14.53
C LYS A 250 2.01 -9.64 -14.30
N ALA A 251 0.75 -9.41 -13.96
CA ALA A 251 0.27 -8.07 -13.64
C ALA A 251 0.94 -7.52 -12.36
N ALA A 252 1.03 -8.33 -11.30
CA ALA A 252 1.76 -7.95 -10.09
C ALA A 252 3.23 -7.60 -10.39
N ASP A 253 3.93 -8.42 -11.17
CA ASP A 253 5.31 -8.16 -11.58
C ASP A 253 5.47 -6.84 -12.35
N TYR A 254 4.53 -6.56 -13.26
CA TYR A 254 4.50 -5.31 -14.00
C TYR A 254 4.40 -4.10 -13.07
N TYR A 255 3.45 -4.10 -12.12
CA TYR A 255 3.26 -2.97 -11.21
C TYR A 255 4.41 -2.82 -10.20
N ALA A 256 4.94 -3.92 -9.67
CA ALA A 256 6.15 -3.90 -8.84
C ALA A 256 7.34 -3.30 -9.59
N THR A 257 7.50 -3.67 -10.86
CA THR A 257 8.56 -3.14 -11.73
C THR A 257 8.39 -1.63 -11.97
N LYS A 258 7.17 -1.15 -12.24
CA LYS A 258 6.89 0.29 -12.42
C LYS A 258 7.24 1.11 -11.17
N ILE A 259 6.90 0.59 -9.99
CA ILE A 259 7.25 1.21 -8.71
C ILE A 259 8.78 1.31 -8.58
N CYS A 260 9.51 0.23 -8.85
CA CYS A 260 10.97 0.20 -8.75
C CYS A 260 11.63 1.17 -9.75
N GLN A 261 11.20 1.17 -11.00
CA GLN A 261 11.72 2.07 -12.05
C GLN A 261 11.52 3.56 -11.72
N SER A 262 10.55 3.88 -10.86
CA SER A 262 10.26 5.25 -10.44
C SER A 262 11.19 5.76 -9.34
N ALA A 263 11.91 4.88 -8.64
CA ALA A 263 12.68 5.28 -7.46
C ALA A 263 13.80 6.26 -7.78
N ALA A 264 14.43 6.16 -8.94
CA ALA A 264 15.56 7.01 -9.32
C ALA A 264 15.17 8.47 -9.60
N SER A 265 13.92 8.73 -10.01
CA SER A 265 13.45 10.08 -10.34
C SER A 265 12.94 10.86 -9.13
N LEU A 266 12.62 10.17 -8.03
CA LEU A 266 12.13 10.76 -6.80
C LEU A 266 13.29 11.16 -5.90
N ARG A 267 13.26 12.39 -5.39
CA ARG A 267 14.35 12.94 -4.57
C ARG A 267 13.83 13.60 -3.31
N GLY A 268 14.71 13.58 -2.29
CA GLY A 268 14.53 14.29 -1.04
C GLY A 268 13.34 13.85 -0.20
N GLY A 269 13.02 14.72 0.76
CA GLY A 269 11.96 14.58 1.76
C GLY A 269 10.67 13.95 1.23
N TYR A 270 10.06 14.67 0.31
CA TYR A 270 8.74 14.36 -0.20
C TYR A 270 8.74 13.14 -1.15
N GLY A 271 9.81 12.97 -1.94
CA GLY A 271 9.97 11.79 -2.79
C GLY A 271 9.96 10.48 -1.98
N PHE A 272 10.62 10.48 -0.82
CA PHE A 272 10.61 9.34 0.09
C PHE A 272 9.19 9.01 0.57
N GLN A 273 8.44 10.02 1.04
CA GLN A 273 7.08 9.83 1.54
C GLN A 273 6.15 9.21 0.50
N ILE A 274 6.33 9.58 -0.77
CA ILE A 274 5.52 9.06 -1.87
C ILE A 274 5.84 7.58 -2.14
N ILE A 275 7.13 7.21 -2.19
CA ILE A 275 7.53 5.88 -2.67
C ILE A 275 7.67 4.81 -1.59
N MET A 276 7.89 5.21 -0.34
CA MET A 276 8.23 4.30 0.76
C MET A 276 7.28 3.09 0.86
N VAL A 277 5.96 3.31 0.90
CA VAL A 277 4.97 2.23 1.05
C VAL A 277 4.81 1.42 -0.26
N PRO A 278 4.68 2.04 -1.45
CA PRO A 278 4.72 1.31 -2.72
C PRO A 278 5.95 0.41 -2.88
N LEU A 279 7.14 0.91 -2.60
CA LEU A 279 8.39 0.16 -2.75
C LEU A 279 8.51 -0.95 -1.69
N TRP A 280 8.02 -0.71 -0.48
CA TRP A 280 7.90 -1.78 0.51
C TRP A 280 6.95 -2.89 0.03
N ALA A 281 5.80 -2.56 -0.58
CA ALA A 281 4.92 -3.56 -1.18
C ALA A 281 5.59 -4.35 -2.32
N ALA A 282 6.38 -3.68 -3.17
CA ALA A 282 7.17 -4.33 -4.22
C ALA A 282 8.23 -5.28 -3.63
N GLN A 283 8.92 -4.87 -2.56
CA GLN A 283 9.84 -5.74 -1.82
C GLN A 283 9.12 -7.00 -1.33
N GLN A 284 7.92 -6.89 -0.75
CA GLN A 284 7.17 -8.04 -0.25
C GLN A 284 6.71 -8.99 -1.35
N TYR A 285 6.31 -8.44 -2.49
CA TYR A 285 5.99 -9.23 -3.67
C TYR A 285 7.21 -10.04 -4.13
N TYR A 286 8.38 -9.40 -4.25
CA TYR A 286 9.61 -10.10 -4.64
C TYR A 286 10.10 -11.11 -3.60
N ASP A 287 9.92 -10.87 -2.29
CA ASP A 287 10.19 -11.88 -1.25
C ASP A 287 9.27 -13.09 -1.44
N THR A 288 7.97 -12.88 -1.65
CA THR A 288 7.00 -13.95 -1.89
C THR A 288 7.36 -14.78 -3.13
N CYS A 289 7.86 -14.13 -4.19
CA CYS A 289 8.31 -14.79 -5.41
C CYS A 289 9.73 -15.38 -5.32
N GLN A 290 10.46 -15.17 -4.21
CA GLN A 290 11.88 -15.53 -4.06
C GLN A 290 12.74 -14.94 -5.20
N ASP A 291 12.42 -13.70 -5.60
CA ASP A 291 13.04 -13.01 -6.72
C ASP A 291 14.24 -12.15 -6.25
N PRO A 292 15.38 -12.17 -6.95
CA PRO A 292 16.56 -11.39 -6.57
C PRO A 292 16.33 -9.86 -6.54
N ARG A 293 15.28 -9.35 -7.21
CA ARG A 293 14.86 -7.93 -7.12
C ARG A 293 14.43 -7.51 -5.71
N TYR A 294 14.20 -8.46 -4.80
CA TYR A 294 14.06 -8.19 -3.37
C TYR A 294 15.25 -7.39 -2.81
N ASN A 295 16.48 -7.83 -3.11
CA ASN A 295 17.71 -7.20 -2.61
C ASN A 295 17.87 -5.76 -3.13
N TRP A 296 17.38 -5.51 -4.34
CA TRP A 296 17.33 -4.17 -4.91
C TRP A 296 16.39 -3.27 -4.11
N CYS A 297 15.16 -3.71 -3.86
CA CYS A 297 14.17 -2.92 -3.11
C CYS A 297 14.67 -2.60 -1.70
N GLN A 298 15.22 -3.61 -1.02
CA GLN A 298 15.82 -3.44 0.31
C GLN A 298 16.96 -2.42 0.29
N THR A 299 17.87 -2.50 -0.69
CA THR A 299 18.99 -1.55 -0.81
C THR A 299 18.49 -0.13 -1.03
N VAL A 300 17.53 0.06 -1.94
CA VAL A 300 16.96 1.38 -2.22
C VAL A 300 16.25 1.95 -1.00
N LEU A 301 15.39 1.19 -0.31
CA LEU A 301 14.69 1.66 0.89
C LEU A 301 15.66 2.13 1.98
N ARG A 302 16.71 1.33 2.24
CA ARG A 302 17.75 1.67 3.22
C ARG A 302 18.45 2.98 2.87
N ASN A 303 18.89 3.09 1.62
CA ASN A 303 19.73 4.21 1.18
C ASN A 303 18.92 5.49 0.94
N PHE A 304 17.66 5.39 0.51
CA PHE A 304 16.75 6.53 0.37
C PHE A 304 16.56 7.22 1.73
N GLY A 305 16.35 6.40 2.77
CA GLY A 305 16.30 6.84 4.16
C GLY A 305 17.49 7.66 4.61
N ALA A 306 18.67 7.06 4.48
CA ALA A 306 19.94 7.69 4.85
C ALA A 306 20.18 9.00 4.09
N ALA A 307 19.95 9.00 2.76
CA ALA A 307 20.19 10.18 1.92
C ALA A 307 19.19 11.33 2.16
N SER A 308 18.00 11.04 2.69
CA SER A 308 16.93 12.02 2.86
C SER A 308 16.72 12.47 4.31
N GLY A 309 17.54 11.98 5.24
CA GLY A 309 17.43 12.32 6.67
C GLY A 309 16.19 11.74 7.36
N PHE A 310 15.61 10.65 6.82
CA PHE A 310 14.46 9.98 7.45
C PHE A 310 14.92 8.79 8.27
N ALA A 311 14.98 8.97 9.59
CA ALA A 311 15.36 7.92 10.53
C ALA A 311 14.45 6.68 10.45
N SER A 312 13.20 6.84 10.02
CA SER A 312 12.21 5.76 9.97
C SER A 312 12.37 4.80 8.78
N ALA A 313 13.10 5.21 7.76
CA ALA A 313 13.21 4.50 6.49
C ALA A 313 14.09 3.24 6.55
N GLU A 314 15.16 3.29 7.35
CA GLU A 314 16.07 2.16 7.56
C GLU A 314 15.31 0.95 8.12
N ALA A 315 14.40 1.18 9.07
CA ALA A 315 13.58 0.13 9.65
C ALA A 315 12.75 -0.62 8.59
N LEU A 316 12.16 0.07 7.62
CA LEU A 316 11.30 -0.56 6.60
C LEU A 316 12.02 -1.51 5.66
N GLY A 317 13.30 -1.26 5.37
CA GLY A 317 14.09 -2.15 4.51
C GLY A 317 14.24 -3.57 5.06
N PHE A 318 14.07 -3.76 6.37
CA PHE A 318 14.21 -5.05 7.05
C PHE A 318 12.89 -5.64 7.55
N LEU A 319 11.80 -4.88 7.51
CA LEU A 319 10.51 -5.31 8.06
C LEU A 319 9.73 -6.16 7.05
N LYS A 320 9.35 -7.36 7.47
CA LYS A 320 8.26 -8.13 6.87
C LYS A 320 6.90 -7.59 7.35
N PRO A 321 5.79 -7.82 6.62
CA PRO A 321 4.45 -7.41 7.02
C PRO A 321 4.09 -7.93 8.41
N THR A 322 4.47 -9.18 8.73
CA THR A 322 4.27 -9.77 10.06
C THR A 322 5.04 -9.06 11.17
N GLN A 323 6.09 -8.32 10.82
CA GLN A 323 6.89 -7.52 11.73
C GLN A 323 6.45 -6.05 11.73
N TYR A 324 5.44 -5.69 10.94
CA TYR A 324 4.94 -4.33 10.89
C TYR A 324 4.53 -3.90 12.30
N PRO A 325 5.12 -2.82 12.85
CA PRO A 325 4.91 -2.50 14.26
C PRO A 325 3.44 -2.17 14.59
N GLY A 326 2.63 -1.81 13.59
CA GLY A 326 1.19 -1.58 13.76
C GLY A 326 0.40 -2.84 14.17
N ILE A 327 0.94 -4.04 13.90
CA ILE A 327 0.39 -5.33 14.33
C ILE A 327 0.73 -5.62 15.79
N THR A 328 1.99 -5.45 16.19
CA THR A 328 2.48 -5.84 17.53
C THR A 328 2.06 -4.89 18.65
N MET A 329 1.56 -3.69 18.33
CA MET A 329 1.01 -2.76 19.31
C MET A 329 -0.39 -3.16 19.84
N ASN A 330 -1.08 -4.11 19.21
CA ASN A 330 -2.37 -4.61 19.67
C ASN A 330 -2.18 -5.82 20.62
N GLY A 331 -1.70 -5.55 21.84
CA GLY A 331 -1.69 -6.51 22.94
C GLY A 331 -0.47 -7.44 22.99
N ASP A 332 0.26 -7.36 24.10
CA ASP A 332 1.20 -8.36 24.62
C ASP A 332 2.40 -8.77 23.74
N ALA A 333 3.28 -7.82 23.43
CA ALA A 333 4.72 -8.11 23.22
C ALA A 333 5.53 -6.82 23.03
N ILE A 334 5.79 -6.07 24.11
CA ILE A 334 7.09 -5.40 24.21
C ILE A 334 8.10 -6.52 24.52
N ILE A 335 8.46 -7.30 23.49
CA ILE A 335 9.63 -8.15 23.60
C ILE A 335 10.82 -7.21 23.46
N ASN A 336 11.35 -6.83 24.61
CA ASN A 336 12.76 -6.48 24.76
C ASN A 336 13.56 -7.61 24.11
N ASN A 337 14.19 -7.35 22.97
CA ASN A 337 15.34 -8.11 22.51
C ASN A 337 16.23 -7.15 21.73
N VAL A 338 17.28 -6.72 22.45
CA VAL A 338 18.67 -6.46 22.07
C VAL A 338 18.93 -6.02 20.64
#